data_AF-A0A962BI24-F1
#
_entry.id   AF-A0A962BI24-F1
#
_cell.length_a   1.000
_cell.length_b   1.000
_cell.length_c   1.000
_cell.angle_alpha   90.00
_cell.angle_beta   90.00
_cell.angle_gamma   90.00
#
_symmetry.space_group_name_H-M   'P 1'
#
loop_
_entity.id
_entity.type
_entity.pdbx_description
1 polymer ?
#
loop_
_entity_poly.entity_id
_entity_poly.type
_entity_poly.pdbx_seq_one_letter_code
_entity_poly.pdbx_strand_id
1 'polypeptide(L)'
;MQMTPRQQSIIKIVTDRGHASISEIKEGLGENVSVPTLNRDLTVLVGENCLARVGKGRATYYEVSPIYKVFFPLNNSPEYFNQDPDARKARTQFNSEVISLLGKTDLFNAAERKYLEALKQEYQSNISDYPSALFQKELERLTIELSWKSSQIEGNTYSLLETERLFREKEEADGKPKEDAIMLLNHKYALDYLLAQKGIAEELNLRLLEEIHALLIKDLNVGRNIRSRTVGITGTAYKPLDNQYQIKEAVEHMCEIINAKDNGFEKALLAVVLISYIQPFEDGNKRTGRMVSNALLVAEGMCPLSYRSVDSIDYKKAMLLFYEQNNLATFKKIFFEQIEFSVKTYFR
;
A
#
# COMPACT_ATOMS: atom_id res chain seq x y z
N MET A 1 14.79 -11.19 -5.37
CA MET A 1 15.83 -12.21 -5.57
C MET A 1 15.26 -13.35 -6.41
N GLN A 2 16.01 -13.91 -7.35
CA GLN A 2 15.61 -15.15 -8.03
C GLN A 2 16.10 -16.34 -7.19
N MET A 3 15.18 -16.95 -6.43
CA MET A 3 15.51 -18.09 -5.57
C MET A 3 15.66 -19.38 -6.38
N THR A 4 16.58 -20.24 -5.98
CA THR A 4 16.65 -21.59 -6.57
C THR A 4 15.44 -22.43 -6.15
N PRO A 5 15.04 -23.45 -6.93
CA PRO A 5 13.95 -24.35 -6.56
C PRO A 5 14.15 -24.98 -5.17
N ARG A 6 15.40 -25.31 -4.81
CA ARG A 6 15.73 -25.89 -3.51
C ARG A 6 15.54 -24.89 -2.37
N GLN A 7 15.94 -23.63 -2.56
CA GLN A 7 15.71 -22.56 -1.59
C GLN A 7 14.22 -22.32 -1.36
N GLN A 8 13.41 -22.36 -2.42
CA GLN A 8 11.95 -22.29 -2.30
C GLN A 8 11.38 -23.48 -1.51
N SER A 9 11.85 -24.70 -1.78
CA SER A 9 11.46 -25.89 -1.01
C SER A 9 11.85 -25.78 0.47
N ILE A 10 13.04 -25.28 0.79
CA ILE A 10 13.47 -25.04 2.17
C ILE A 10 12.49 -24.11 2.88
N ILE A 11 12.18 -22.96 2.28
CA ILE A 11 11.26 -21.98 2.88
C ILE A 11 9.88 -22.58 3.07
N LYS A 12 9.38 -23.36 2.10
CA LYS A 12 8.10 -24.06 2.22
C LYS A 12 8.10 -25.01 3.43
N ILE A 13 9.13 -25.83 3.59
CA ILE A 13 9.26 -26.75 4.73
C ILE A 13 9.27 -25.98 6.07
N VAL A 14 10.03 -24.89 6.15
CA VAL A 14 10.08 -24.06 7.37
C VAL A 14 8.72 -23.41 7.64
N THR A 15 8.03 -22.95 6.59
CA THR A 15 6.70 -22.34 6.69
C THR A 15 5.67 -23.33 7.21
N ASP A 16 5.62 -24.53 6.63
CA ASP A 16 4.65 -25.56 6.96
C ASP A 16 4.82 -26.09 8.40
N ARG A 17 6.07 -26.14 8.89
CA ARG A 17 6.39 -26.56 10.27
C ARG A 17 6.38 -25.41 11.30
N GLY A 18 6.29 -24.15 10.86
CA GLY A 18 6.48 -22.96 11.69
C GLY A 18 7.95 -22.66 11.99
N HIS A 19 8.71 -23.68 12.39
CA HIS A 19 10.17 -23.66 12.49
C HIS A 19 10.76 -25.03 12.12
N ALA A 20 12.02 -25.08 11.69
CA ALA A 20 12.71 -26.35 11.42
C ALA A 20 14.22 -26.27 11.67
N SER A 21 14.77 -27.33 12.26
CA SER A 21 16.21 -27.58 12.35
C SER A 21 16.78 -28.04 11.00
N ILE A 22 18.11 -27.98 10.86
CA ILE A 22 18.77 -28.44 9.62
C ILE A 22 18.47 -29.91 9.29
N SER A 23 18.32 -30.76 10.31
CA SER A 23 18.00 -32.18 10.14
C SER A 23 16.60 -32.37 9.58
N GLU A 24 15.62 -31.63 10.10
CA GLU A 24 14.23 -31.66 9.64
C GLU A 24 14.08 -31.09 8.22
N ILE A 25 14.84 -30.05 7.90
CA ILE A 25 14.87 -29.49 6.54
C ILE A 25 15.47 -30.51 5.57
N LYS A 26 16.56 -31.19 5.96
CA LYS A 26 17.17 -32.25 5.15
C LYS A 26 16.20 -33.41 4.92
N GLU A 27 15.51 -33.85 5.96
CA GLU A 27 14.48 -34.90 5.86
C GLU A 27 13.35 -34.48 4.90
N GLY A 28 12.83 -33.26 5.03
CA GLY A 28 11.77 -32.75 4.16
C GLY A 28 12.17 -32.55 2.69
N LEU A 29 13.46 -32.37 2.40
CA LEU A 29 13.99 -32.28 1.03
C LEU A 29 14.26 -33.65 0.38
N GLY A 30 14.34 -34.73 1.18
CA GLY A 30 14.75 -36.07 0.74
C GLY A 30 16.27 -36.30 0.73
N GLU A 31 16.69 -37.54 0.43
CA GLU A 31 18.04 -38.06 0.76
C GLU A 31 19.23 -37.54 -0.08
N ASN A 32 19.05 -36.66 -1.06
CA ASN A 32 20.13 -36.29 -2.01
C ASN A 32 20.83 -34.93 -1.75
N VAL A 33 20.59 -34.25 -0.61
CA VAL A 33 21.24 -32.96 -0.30
C VAL A 33 22.27 -33.12 0.81
N SER A 34 23.53 -32.76 0.51
CA SER A 34 24.60 -32.76 1.50
C SER A 34 24.41 -31.63 2.53
N VAL A 35 24.80 -31.88 3.78
CA VAL A 35 24.74 -30.87 4.86
C VAL A 35 25.53 -29.59 4.52
N PRO A 36 26.74 -29.65 3.91
CA PRO A 36 27.44 -28.45 3.46
C PRO A 36 26.65 -27.62 2.44
N THR A 37 25.98 -28.26 1.48
CA THR A 37 25.13 -27.57 0.50
C THR A 37 23.96 -26.90 1.20
N LEU A 38 23.29 -27.60 2.11
CA LEU A 38 22.17 -27.07 2.86
C LEU A 38 22.58 -25.87 3.74
N ASN A 39 23.74 -25.93 4.39
CA ASN A 39 24.29 -24.80 5.14
C ASN A 39 24.56 -23.56 4.26
N ARG A 40 25.03 -23.75 3.02
CA ARG A 40 25.20 -22.63 2.08
C ARG A 40 23.86 -21.99 1.74
N ASP A 41 22.84 -22.79 1.41
CA ASP A 41 21.51 -22.26 1.13
C ASP A 41 20.91 -21.55 2.34
N LEU A 42 21.01 -22.13 3.54
CA LEU A 42 20.52 -21.50 4.77
C LEU A 42 21.27 -20.19 5.08
N THR A 43 22.58 -20.14 4.83
CA THR A 43 23.37 -18.91 5.00
C THR A 43 22.89 -17.81 4.04
N VAL A 44 22.64 -18.16 2.77
CA VAL A 44 22.08 -17.22 1.79
C VAL A 44 20.68 -16.78 2.21
N LEU A 45 19.80 -17.72 2.57
CA LEU A 45 18.43 -17.41 2.99
C LEU A 45 18.37 -16.54 4.25
N VAL A 46 19.29 -16.72 5.19
CA VAL A 46 19.40 -15.85 6.37
C VAL A 46 19.98 -14.49 5.99
N GLY A 47 21.03 -14.44 5.16
CA GLY A 47 21.63 -13.19 4.69
C GLY A 47 20.66 -12.31 3.90
N GLU A 48 19.76 -12.93 3.15
CA GLU A 48 18.71 -12.27 2.35
C GLU A 48 17.41 -12.04 3.15
N ASN A 49 17.45 -12.17 4.48
CA ASN A 49 16.31 -11.99 5.38
C ASN A 49 15.08 -12.86 5.04
N CYS A 50 15.27 -13.99 4.36
CA CYS A 50 14.21 -14.94 4.02
C CYS A 50 13.90 -15.85 5.22
N LEU A 51 14.94 -16.29 5.93
CA LEU A 51 14.86 -17.05 7.16
C LEU A 51 15.56 -16.29 8.30
N ALA A 52 15.12 -16.52 9.53
CA ALA A 52 15.85 -16.12 10.72
C ALA A 52 16.44 -17.38 11.38
N ARG A 53 17.70 -17.29 11.81
CA ARG A 53 18.36 -18.35 12.58
C ARG A 53 18.16 -18.07 14.07
N VAL A 54 17.58 -19.02 14.78
CA VAL A 54 17.27 -18.91 16.21
C VAL A 54 17.95 -20.04 16.99
N GLY A 55 18.34 -19.74 18.24
CA GLY A 55 19.04 -20.67 19.11
C GLY A 55 20.55 -20.78 18.85
N LYS A 56 21.21 -21.69 19.56
CA LYS A 56 22.66 -21.93 19.47
C LYS A 56 22.99 -23.43 19.51
N GLY A 57 24.05 -23.82 18.81
CA GLY A 57 24.53 -25.21 18.79
C GLY A 57 23.46 -26.20 18.33
N ARG A 58 23.22 -27.25 19.12
CA ARG A 58 22.21 -28.29 18.83
C ARG A 58 20.76 -27.80 18.89
N ALA A 59 20.50 -26.66 19.54
CA ALA A 59 19.19 -26.03 19.60
C ALA A 59 18.97 -25.01 18.45
N THR A 60 19.83 -25.02 17.42
CA THR A 60 19.66 -24.14 16.26
C THR A 60 18.48 -24.60 15.41
N TYR A 61 17.54 -23.70 15.17
CA TYR A 61 16.47 -23.87 14.19
C TYR A 61 16.32 -22.62 13.34
N TYR A 62 15.55 -22.75 12.26
CA TYR A 62 15.23 -21.67 11.34
C TYR A 62 13.73 -21.44 11.35
N GLU A 63 13.33 -20.19 11.30
CA GLU A 63 11.95 -19.77 11.12
C GLU A 63 11.87 -18.77 9.97
N VAL A 64 10.68 -18.60 9.39
CA VAL A 64 10.50 -17.59 8.34
C VAL A 64 10.65 -16.21 8.97
N SER A 65 11.58 -15.42 8.44
CA SER A 65 11.84 -14.06 8.90
C SER A 65 10.58 -13.19 8.82
N PRO A 66 10.31 -12.32 9.82
CA PRO A 66 9.20 -11.38 9.76
C PRO A 66 9.21 -10.52 8.49
N ILE A 67 10.38 -10.08 8.03
CA ILE A 67 10.55 -9.29 6.79
C ILE A 67 10.10 -10.10 5.58
N TYR A 68 10.48 -11.37 5.52
CA TYR A 68 10.07 -12.23 4.40
C TYR A 68 8.56 -12.41 4.33
N LYS A 69 7.87 -12.53 5.47
CA LYS A 69 6.39 -12.65 5.50
C LYS A 69 5.70 -11.44 4.89
N VAL A 70 6.31 -10.25 5.00
CA VAL A 70 5.81 -9.02 4.40
C VAL A 70 5.91 -9.07 2.87
N PHE A 71 6.97 -9.63 2.30
CA PHE A 71 7.23 -9.55 0.84
C PHE A 71 7.12 -10.88 0.10
N PHE A 72 6.87 -11.98 0.79
CA PHE A 72 6.71 -13.28 0.15
C PHE A 72 5.57 -13.21 -0.87
N PRO A 73 5.79 -13.67 -2.11
CA PRO A 73 4.74 -13.67 -3.13
C PRO A 73 3.62 -14.64 -2.73
N LEU A 74 2.60 -14.10 -2.07
CA LEU A 74 1.27 -14.68 -2.03
C LEU A 74 0.60 -14.29 -3.35
N ASN A 75 0.97 -14.93 -4.47
CA ASN A 75 0.35 -14.70 -5.77
C ASN A 75 -1.18 -14.71 -5.61
N ASN A 76 -1.87 -13.57 -5.58
CA ASN A 76 -3.31 -13.37 -5.32
C ASN A 76 -4.13 -14.66 -5.28
N SER A 77 -3.88 -15.48 -4.25
CA SER A 77 -4.06 -16.92 -4.41
C SER A 77 -5.55 -17.14 -4.51
N PRO A 78 -6.05 -17.63 -5.67
CA PRO A 78 -7.46 -17.96 -5.78
C PRO A 78 -7.85 -18.85 -4.60
N GLU A 79 -6.96 -19.74 -4.16
CA GLU A 79 -7.15 -20.58 -2.99
C GLU A 79 -7.41 -19.78 -1.70
N TYR A 80 -6.75 -18.64 -1.47
CA TYR A 80 -6.98 -17.79 -0.31
C TYR A 80 -8.32 -17.05 -0.38
N PHE A 81 -8.63 -16.44 -1.53
CA PHE A 81 -9.84 -15.62 -1.69
C PHE A 81 -11.11 -16.42 -2.04
N ASN A 82 -10.98 -17.67 -2.48
CA ASN A 82 -12.09 -18.60 -2.70
C ASN A 82 -12.62 -19.19 -1.38
N GLN A 83 -11.87 -19.06 -0.28
CA GLN A 83 -12.36 -19.39 1.05
C GLN A 83 -13.30 -18.29 1.56
N ASP A 84 -14.32 -18.70 2.31
CA ASP A 84 -15.13 -17.80 3.11
C ASP A 84 -14.25 -16.93 4.00
N PRO A 85 -14.52 -15.61 4.16
CA PRO A 85 -13.70 -14.72 4.99
C PRO A 85 -13.42 -15.25 6.40
N ASP A 86 -14.38 -15.95 7.02
CA ASP A 86 -14.22 -16.50 8.38
C ASP A 86 -13.41 -17.80 8.41
N ALA A 87 -13.27 -18.48 7.26
CA ALA A 87 -12.47 -19.70 7.12
C ALA A 87 -11.00 -19.41 6.78
N ARG A 88 -10.66 -18.18 6.40
CA ARG A 88 -9.27 -17.80 6.09
C ARG A 88 -8.42 -17.86 7.36
N LYS A 89 -7.16 -18.25 7.21
CA LYS A 89 -6.14 -18.15 8.28
C LYS A 89 -5.69 -16.70 8.49
N ALA A 90 -6.64 -15.80 8.73
CA ALA A 90 -6.44 -14.36 8.82
C ALA A 90 -6.04 -13.91 10.23
N ARG A 91 -5.22 -12.85 10.29
CA ARG A 91 -5.08 -12.01 11.47
C ARG A 91 -6.38 -11.24 11.66
N THR A 92 -6.99 -11.40 12.82
CA THR A 92 -8.26 -10.75 13.17
C THR A 92 -8.09 -9.44 13.93
N GLN A 93 -6.87 -9.12 14.37
CA GLN A 93 -6.55 -7.96 15.20
C GLN A 93 -5.42 -7.13 14.60
N PHE A 94 -5.39 -5.85 14.97
CA PHE A 94 -4.31 -4.93 14.63
C PHE A 94 -2.95 -5.42 15.16
N ASN A 95 -1.94 -5.38 14.29
CA ASN A 95 -0.56 -5.72 14.62
C ASN A 95 0.28 -4.45 14.62
N SER A 96 0.58 -3.89 15.79
CA SER A 96 1.41 -2.68 15.90
C SER A 96 2.87 -2.92 15.49
N GLU A 97 3.38 -4.14 15.65
CA GLU A 97 4.77 -4.48 15.31
C GLU A 97 5.06 -4.36 13.81
N VAL A 98 4.04 -4.50 12.95
CA VAL A 98 4.20 -4.36 11.50
C VAL A 98 4.67 -2.95 11.11
N ILE A 99 4.24 -1.92 11.84
CA ILE A 99 4.63 -0.53 11.57
C ILE A 99 6.13 -0.38 11.84
N SER A 100 6.60 -0.80 13.02
CA SER A 100 8.02 -0.79 13.38
C SER A 100 8.87 -1.59 12.40
N LEU A 101 8.38 -2.76 11.97
CA LEU A 101 9.06 -3.63 11.02
C LEU A 101 9.24 -2.93 9.67
N LEU A 102 8.17 -2.34 9.13
CA LEU A 102 8.20 -1.60 7.86
C LEU A 102 9.08 -0.35 7.93
N GLY A 103 9.08 0.35 9.07
CA GLY A 103 9.97 1.50 9.32
C GLY A 103 11.45 1.14 9.19
N LYS A 104 11.84 -0.05 9.67
CA LYS A 104 13.23 -0.55 9.63
C LYS A 104 13.62 -1.29 8.36
N THR A 105 12.65 -1.55 7.47
CA THR A 105 12.86 -2.39 6.28
C THR A 105 12.91 -1.54 5.02
N ASP A 106 13.88 -1.82 4.15
CA ASP A 106 13.90 -1.32 2.78
C ASP A 106 12.78 -1.98 1.98
N LEU A 107 11.79 -1.19 1.54
CA LEU A 107 10.62 -1.74 0.83
C LEU A 107 10.92 -2.05 -0.63
N PHE A 108 11.96 -1.42 -1.20
CA PHE A 108 12.43 -1.64 -2.57
C PHE A 108 13.86 -2.15 -2.56
N ASN A 109 14.13 -3.20 -3.33
CA ASN A 109 15.49 -3.68 -3.53
C ASN A 109 16.28 -2.72 -4.44
N ALA A 110 17.60 -2.90 -4.53
CA ALA A 110 18.47 -2.00 -5.29
C ALA A 110 18.08 -1.84 -6.77
N ALA A 111 17.61 -2.91 -7.43
CA ALA A 111 17.18 -2.83 -8.83
C ALA A 111 15.86 -2.06 -8.97
N GLU A 112 14.89 -2.31 -8.08
CA GLU A 112 13.64 -1.56 -8.01
C GLU A 112 13.89 -0.07 -7.74
N ARG A 113 14.74 0.26 -6.75
CA ARG A 113 15.12 1.66 -6.43
C ARG A 113 15.74 2.35 -7.65
N LYS A 114 16.68 1.69 -8.34
CA LYS A 114 17.30 2.22 -9.56
C LYS A 114 16.26 2.48 -10.66
N TYR A 115 15.29 1.58 -10.83
CA TYR A 115 14.25 1.75 -11.84
C TYR A 115 13.29 2.89 -11.50
N LEU A 116 12.84 2.97 -10.25
CA LEU A 116 11.98 4.04 -9.76
C LEU A 116 12.65 5.42 -9.89
N GLU A 117 13.96 5.50 -9.63
CA GLU A 117 14.72 6.73 -9.82
C GLU A 117 14.81 7.12 -11.30
N ALA A 118 14.99 6.15 -12.21
CA ALA A 118 14.93 6.43 -13.65
C ALA A 118 13.55 6.96 -14.09
N LEU A 119 12.46 6.40 -13.55
CA LEU A 119 11.10 6.89 -13.81
C LEU A 119 10.88 8.30 -13.27
N LYS A 120 11.41 8.62 -12.08
CA LYS A 120 11.40 9.97 -11.51
C LYS A 120 12.10 10.96 -12.45
N GLN A 121 13.28 10.62 -12.93
CA GLN A 121 14.06 11.46 -13.85
C GLN A 121 13.36 11.64 -15.20
N GLU A 122 12.74 10.58 -15.74
CA GLU A 122 11.94 10.67 -16.96
C GLU A 122 10.77 11.63 -16.80
N TYR A 123 10.00 11.51 -15.72
CA TYR A 123 8.92 12.44 -15.42
C TYR A 123 9.40 13.89 -15.33
N GLN A 124 10.47 14.13 -14.57
CA GLN A 124 11.05 15.46 -14.40
C GLN A 124 11.53 16.06 -15.73
N SER A 125 12.13 15.24 -16.60
CA SER A 125 12.52 15.66 -17.95
C SER A 125 11.33 15.94 -18.85
N ASN A 126 10.24 15.19 -18.73
CA ASN A 126 9.06 15.45 -19.55
C ASN A 126 8.39 16.77 -19.15
N ILE A 127 8.37 17.10 -17.85
CA ILE A 127 7.71 18.32 -17.36
C ILE A 127 8.59 19.59 -17.45
N SER A 128 9.91 19.47 -17.68
CA SER A 128 10.82 20.62 -17.62
C SER A 128 10.55 21.67 -18.69
N ASP A 129 10.22 21.23 -19.91
CA ASP A 129 9.92 22.11 -21.06
C ASP A 129 8.42 22.11 -21.41
N TYR A 130 7.57 21.59 -20.52
CA TYR A 130 6.15 21.41 -20.78
C TYR A 130 5.42 22.76 -20.67
N PRO A 131 4.78 23.26 -21.74
CA PRO A 131 4.02 24.50 -21.67
C PRO A 131 2.99 24.46 -20.54
N SER A 132 2.92 25.53 -19.73
CA SER A 132 2.06 25.57 -18.54
C SER A 132 0.60 25.21 -18.84
N ALA A 133 0.06 25.64 -19.98
CA ALA A 133 -1.29 25.30 -20.42
C ALA A 133 -1.47 23.78 -20.69
N LEU A 134 -0.48 23.13 -21.31
CA LEU A 134 -0.52 21.68 -21.53
C LEU A 134 -0.36 20.92 -20.23
N PHE A 135 0.50 21.41 -19.33
CA PHE A 135 0.67 20.82 -18.00
C PHE A 135 -0.65 20.82 -17.22
N GLN A 136 -1.33 21.96 -17.19
CA GLN A 136 -2.64 22.07 -16.52
C GLN A 136 -3.69 21.15 -17.14
N LYS A 137 -3.69 21.00 -18.48
CA LYS A 137 -4.61 20.09 -19.16
C LYS A 137 -4.36 18.62 -18.82
N GLU A 138 -3.10 18.17 -18.82
CA GLU A 138 -2.77 16.79 -18.43
C GLU A 138 -3.02 16.55 -16.94
N LEU A 139 -2.77 17.55 -16.10
CA LEU A 139 -3.10 17.50 -14.68
C LEU A 139 -4.60 17.39 -14.43
N GLU A 140 -5.42 18.13 -15.18
CA GLU A 140 -6.89 18.02 -15.12
C GLU A 140 -7.35 16.62 -15.53
N ARG A 141 -6.78 16.06 -16.61
CA ARG A 141 -7.05 14.69 -17.05
C ARG A 141 -6.70 13.67 -15.96
N LEU A 142 -5.51 13.77 -15.37
CA LEU A 142 -5.10 12.91 -14.25
C LEU A 142 -6.06 13.05 -13.07
N THR A 143 -6.47 14.29 -12.76
CA THR A 143 -7.39 14.60 -11.65
C THR A 143 -8.75 13.92 -11.84
N ILE A 144 -9.32 13.98 -13.04
CA ILE A 144 -10.58 13.30 -13.37
C ILE A 144 -10.44 11.79 -13.18
N GLU A 145 -9.39 11.20 -13.76
CA GLU A 145 -9.17 9.74 -13.73
C GLU A 145 -8.89 9.23 -12.31
N LEU A 146 -8.07 9.94 -11.54
CA LEU A 146 -7.81 9.63 -10.14
C LEU A 146 -9.07 9.74 -9.28
N SER A 147 -9.82 10.85 -9.40
CA SER A 147 -11.01 11.10 -8.58
C SER A 147 -12.08 10.06 -8.87
N TRP A 148 -12.31 9.76 -10.15
CA TRP A 148 -13.17 8.67 -10.58
C TRP A 148 -12.72 7.33 -9.99
N LYS A 149 -11.46 6.94 -10.22
CA LYS A 149 -11.00 5.60 -9.84
C LYS A 149 -10.97 5.39 -8.34
N SER A 150 -10.50 6.39 -7.60
CA SER A 150 -10.46 6.37 -6.13
C SER A 150 -11.86 6.20 -5.55
N SER A 151 -12.87 6.87 -6.09
CA SER A 151 -14.26 6.74 -5.65
C SER A 151 -14.90 5.44 -6.12
N GLN A 152 -14.62 4.99 -7.35
CA GLN A 152 -15.10 3.71 -7.90
C GLN A 152 -14.65 2.52 -7.04
N ILE A 153 -13.40 2.54 -6.56
CA ILE A 153 -12.88 1.50 -5.66
C ILE A 153 -13.74 1.41 -4.38
N GLU A 154 -14.28 2.53 -3.90
CA GLU A 154 -15.16 2.56 -2.72
C GLU A 154 -16.64 2.29 -3.05
N GLY A 155 -16.98 2.00 -4.31
CA GLY A 155 -18.33 1.65 -4.74
C GLY A 155 -19.14 2.79 -5.37
N ASN A 156 -18.53 3.94 -5.63
CA ASN A 156 -19.17 5.04 -6.35
C ASN A 156 -19.64 4.60 -7.74
N THR A 157 -20.83 5.05 -8.13
CA THR A 157 -21.54 4.54 -9.31
C THR A 157 -21.33 5.36 -10.58
N TYR A 158 -20.59 6.46 -10.52
CA TYR A 158 -20.28 7.27 -11.70
C TYR A 158 -19.29 6.53 -12.62
N SER A 159 -19.54 6.62 -13.92
CA SER A 159 -18.58 6.31 -14.97
C SER A 159 -17.54 7.43 -15.12
N LEU A 160 -16.47 7.15 -15.86
CA LEU A 160 -15.43 8.14 -16.13
C LEU A 160 -15.99 9.33 -16.92
N LEU A 161 -16.88 9.08 -17.90
CA LEU A 161 -17.50 10.12 -18.71
C LEU A 161 -18.45 11.00 -17.89
N GLU A 162 -19.27 10.40 -17.02
CA GLU A 162 -20.12 11.14 -16.09
C GLU A 162 -19.28 12.00 -15.12
N THR A 163 -18.12 11.49 -14.68
CA THR A 163 -17.20 12.27 -13.82
C THR A 163 -16.58 13.45 -14.56
N GLU A 164 -16.16 13.26 -15.82
CA GLU A 164 -15.64 14.32 -16.67
C GLU A 164 -16.69 15.43 -16.87
N ARG A 165 -17.94 15.03 -17.16
CA ARG A 165 -19.07 15.95 -17.31
C ARG A 165 -19.36 16.73 -16.03
N LEU A 166 -19.38 16.04 -14.88
CA LEU A 166 -19.54 16.67 -13.57
C LEU A 166 -18.45 17.73 -13.32
N PHE A 167 -17.21 17.46 -13.69
CA PHE A 167 -16.10 18.39 -13.40
C PHE A 167 -16.11 19.60 -14.32
N ARG A 168 -16.35 19.40 -15.62
CA ARG A 168 -16.25 20.44 -16.65
C ARG A 168 -17.54 21.23 -16.85
N GLU A 169 -18.67 20.54 -16.90
CA GLU A 169 -19.98 21.13 -17.21
C GLU A 169 -20.79 21.43 -15.95
N LYS A 170 -20.33 20.97 -14.77
CA LYS A 170 -21.06 21.06 -13.49
C LYS A 170 -22.43 20.39 -13.52
N GLU A 171 -22.55 19.36 -14.35
CA GLU A 171 -23.78 18.60 -14.52
C GLU A 171 -23.69 17.25 -13.79
N GLU A 172 -24.62 17.03 -12.86
CA GLU A 172 -24.76 15.75 -12.15
C GLU A 172 -25.39 14.70 -13.06
N ALA A 173 -25.01 13.43 -12.90
CA ALA A 173 -25.58 12.34 -13.68
C ALA A 173 -26.96 11.93 -13.16
N ASP A 174 -27.89 11.72 -14.08
CA ASP A 174 -29.28 11.36 -13.76
C ASP A 174 -29.38 10.01 -13.03
N GLY A 175 -30.22 9.97 -11.98
CA GLY A 175 -30.53 8.75 -11.25
C GLY A 175 -29.41 8.21 -10.35
N LYS A 176 -28.36 8.99 -10.10
CA LYS A 176 -27.25 8.64 -9.20
C LYS A 176 -27.43 9.23 -7.80
N PRO A 177 -26.84 8.63 -6.76
CA PRO A 177 -26.81 9.23 -5.43
C PRO A 177 -26.11 10.59 -5.44
N LYS A 178 -26.61 11.54 -4.64
CA LYS A 178 -25.99 12.86 -4.52
C LYS A 178 -24.62 12.79 -3.85
N GLU A 179 -24.48 11.89 -2.88
CA GLU A 179 -23.25 11.60 -2.17
C GLU A 179 -22.14 11.16 -3.14
N ASP A 180 -22.48 10.45 -4.21
CA ASP A 180 -21.50 10.03 -5.23
C ASP A 180 -20.89 11.24 -5.96
N ALA A 181 -21.71 12.24 -6.32
CA ALA A 181 -21.23 13.47 -6.93
C ALA A 181 -20.34 14.27 -5.94
N ILE A 182 -20.79 14.38 -4.68
CA ILE A 182 -20.05 15.07 -3.62
C ILE A 182 -18.69 14.40 -3.40
N MET A 183 -18.62 13.07 -3.34
CA MET A 183 -17.37 12.33 -3.20
C MET A 183 -16.36 12.66 -4.30
N LEU A 184 -16.80 12.74 -5.55
CA LEU A 184 -15.94 13.08 -6.69
C LEU A 184 -15.46 14.53 -6.61
N LEU A 185 -16.36 15.46 -6.33
CA LEU A 185 -16.03 16.88 -6.20
C LEU A 185 -15.04 17.11 -5.04
N ASN A 186 -15.29 16.51 -3.88
CA ASN A 186 -14.37 16.56 -2.73
C ASN A 186 -12.99 16.03 -3.08
N HIS A 187 -12.92 14.90 -3.81
CA HIS A 187 -11.66 14.33 -4.24
C HIS A 187 -10.89 15.29 -5.17
N LYS A 188 -11.60 15.94 -6.10
CA LYS A 188 -11.02 16.97 -6.97
C LYS A 188 -10.48 18.13 -6.14
N TYR A 189 -11.29 18.70 -5.25
CA TYR A 189 -10.91 19.84 -4.43
C TYR A 189 -9.72 19.52 -3.52
N ALA A 190 -9.69 18.33 -2.93
CA ALA A 190 -8.57 17.88 -2.11
C ALA A 190 -7.27 17.78 -2.92
N LEU A 191 -7.33 17.30 -4.17
CA LEU A 191 -6.15 17.27 -5.03
C LEU A 191 -5.70 18.67 -5.46
N ASP A 192 -6.62 19.53 -5.90
CA ASP A 192 -6.33 20.92 -6.26
C ASP A 192 -5.65 21.66 -5.09
N TYR A 193 -6.15 21.43 -3.87
CA TYR A 193 -5.59 21.99 -2.63
C TYR A 193 -4.14 21.56 -2.41
N LEU A 194 -3.86 20.27 -2.55
CA LEU A 194 -2.51 19.71 -2.38
C LEU A 194 -1.53 20.23 -3.43
N LEU A 195 -1.97 20.34 -4.68
CA LEU A 195 -1.15 20.83 -5.78
C LEU A 195 -0.84 22.33 -5.65
N ALA A 196 -1.76 23.10 -5.03
CA ALA A 196 -1.56 24.52 -4.77
C ALA A 196 -0.58 24.79 -3.60
N GLN A 197 -0.42 23.85 -2.67
CA GLN A 197 0.43 24.00 -1.50
C GLN A 197 1.76 23.26 -1.66
N LYS A 198 2.77 23.98 -2.16
CA LYS A 198 4.14 23.47 -2.19
C LYS A 198 4.61 23.15 -0.77
N GLY A 199 5.14 21.95 -0.58
CA GLY A 199 5.71 21.51 0.68
C GLY A 199 4.71 21.00 1.72
N ILE A 200 3.41 20.93 1.40
CA ILE A 200 2.37 20.53 2.37
C ILE A 200 2.62 19.14 2.97
N ALA A 201 3.29 18.25 2.22
CA ALA A 201 3.63 16.90 2.63
C ALA A 201 5.13 16.69 2.86
N GLU A 202 5.91 17.76 3.11
CA GLU A 202 7.32 17.64 3.52
C GLU A 202 7.45 16.92 4.86
N GLU A 203 6.53 17.19 5.78
CA GLU A 203 6.43 16.51 7.07
C GLU A 203 5.00 16.02 7.32
N LEU A 204 4.84 14.69 7.31
CA LEU A 204 3.56 14.06 7.59
C LEU A 204 3.24 14.14 9.09
N ASN A 205 2.04 14.58 9.44
CA ASN A 205 1.57 14.58 10.83
C ASN A 205 0.05 14.43 10.89
N LEU A 206 -0.48 14.17 12.09
CA LEU A 206 -1.91 13.97 12.31
C LEU A 206 -2.77 15.14 11.80
N ARG A 207 -2.31 16.39 11.99
CA ARG A 207 -3.05 17.58 11.55
C ARG A 207 -3.24 17.57 10.03
N LEU A 208 -2.17 17.27 9.28
CA LEU A 208 -2.25 17.17 7.82
C LEU A 208 -3.22 16.06 7.39
N LEU A 209 -3.19 14.91 8.06
CA LEU A 209 -4.13 13.82 7.80
C LEU A 209 -5.59 14.26 8.03
N GLU A 210 -5.88 14.91 9.16
CA GLU A 210 -7.23 15.41 9.49
C GLU A 210 -7.69 16.54 8.55
N GLU A 211 -6.75 17.30 7.99
CA GLU A 211 -7.01 18.34 7.01
C GLU A 211 -7.38 17.77 5.64
N ILE A 212 -6.56 16.84 5.11
CA ILE A 212 -6.86 16.14 3.85
C ILE A 212 -8.16 15.35 4.00
N HIS A 213 -8.34 14.66 5.12
CA HIS A 213 -9.56 13.92 5.41
C HIS A 213 -10.78 14.85 5.40
N ALA A 214 -10.73 16.01 6.06
CA ALA A 214 -11.83 16.97 6.08
C ALA A 214 -12.28 17.42 4.69
N LEU A 215 -11.34 17.63 3.78
CA LEU A 215 -11.64 17.99 2.39
C LEU A 215 -12.36 16.83 1.68
N LEU A 216 -11.94 15.59 1.92
CA LEU A 216 -12.52 14.40 1.30
C LEU A 216 -13.92 14.06 1.81
N ILE A 217 -14.24 14.39 3.07
CA ILE A 217 -15.52 14.05 3.70
C ILE A 217 -16.52 15.20 3.81
N LYS A 218 -16.18 16.38 3.29
CA LYS A 218 -17.03 17.56 3.33
C LYS A 218 -18.44 17.23 2.81
N ASP A 219 -19.47 17.61 3.56
CA ASP A 219 -20.87 17.39 3.22
C ASP A 219 -21.30 15.90 3.09
N LEU A 220 -20.50 14.95 3.60
CA LEU A 220 -20.84 13.51 3.63
C LEU A 220 -21.29 13.00 5.02
N ASN A 221 -21.51 13.91 5.98
CA ASN A 221 -21.93 13.57 7.36
C ASN A 221 -20.99 12.58 8.09
N VAL A 222 -19.67 12.76 7.92
CA VAL A 222 -18.62 11.96 8.56
C VAL A 222 -17.84 12.84 9.54
N GLY A 223 -17.49 12.32 10.73
CA GLY A 223 -16.65 13.04 11.69
C GLY A 223 -15.23 13.28 11.17
N ARG A 224 -14.72 14.52 11.32
CA ARG A 224 -13.40 14.93 10.79
C ARG A 224 -12.20 14.28 11.50
N ASN A 225 -12.29 14.14 12.82
CA ASN A 225 -11.14 13.83 13.68
C ASN A 225 -11.01 12.31 13.88
N ILE A 226 -9.96 11.88 14.59
CA ILE A 226 -9.82 10.48 15.01
C ILE A 226 -11.13 9.98 15.63
N ARG A 227 -11.63 8.85 15.11
CA ARG A 227 -12.90 8.27 15.53
C ARG A 227 -12.86 7.81 16.99
N SER A 228 -14.01 7.90 17.64
CA SER A 228 -14.25 7.36 18.99
C SER A 228 -15.09 6.08 18.97
N ARG A 229 -15.61 5.70 17.80
CA ARG A 229 -16.46 4.52 17.60
C ARG A 229 -15.69 3.40 16.91
N THR A 230 -16.14 2.17 17.12
CA THR A 230 -15.61 1.00 16.42
C THR A 230 -16.08 0.99 14.97
N VAL A 231 -15.23 0.48 14.07
CA VAL A 231 -15.56 0.29 12.66
C VAL A 231 -15.19 -1.13 12.24
N GLY A 232 -15.99 -1.71 11.36
CA GLY A 232 -15.70 -2.96 10.68
C GLY A 232 -15.25 -2.70 9.24
N ILE A 233 -14.47 -3.62 8.68
CA ILE A 233 -14.14 -3.60 7.25
C ILE A 233 -14.91 -4.74 6.59
N THR A 234 -15.75 -4.41 5.61
CA THR A 234 -16.55 -5.40 4.89
C THR A 234 -15.66 -6.42 4.17
N GLY A 235 -16.00 -7.70 4.28
CA GLY A 235 -15.34 -8.80 3.56
C GLY A 235 -14.07 -9.35 4.22
N THR A 236 -13.85 -9.05 5.50
CA THR A 236 -12.72 -9.55 6.29
C THR A 236 -13.06 -9.73 7.77
N ALA A 237 -12.42 -10.71 8.41
CA ALA A 237 -12.46 -10.90 9.86
C ALA A 237 -11.52 -9.95 10.62
N TYR A 238 -10.68 -9.18 9.92
CA TYR A 238 -9.77 -8.19 10.49
C TYR A 238 -10.53 -7.03 11.16
N LYS A 239 -10.14 -6.70 12.39
CA LYS A 239 -10.64 -5.56 13.17
C LYS A 239 -9.51 -4.56 13.43
N PRO A 240 -9.67 -3.28 13.01
CA PRO A 240 -8.73 -2.23 13.35
C PRO A 240 -8.84 -1.87 14.85
N LEU A 241 -7.91 -1.03 15.32
CA LEU A 241 -7.93 -0.48 16.68
C LEU A 241 -9.29 0.16 17.01
N ASP A 242 -9.79 0.02 18.23
CA ASP A 242 -11.07 0.59 18.67
C ASP A 242 -10.91 1.76 19.65
N ASN A 243 -9.79 1.79 20.38
CA ASN A 243 -9.49 2.84 21.35
C ASN A 243 -8.91 4.10 20.66
N GLN A 244 -9.58 5.25 20.86
CA GLN A 244 -9.17 6.53 20.28
C GLN A 244 -7.71 6.92 20.55
N TYR A 245 -7.20 6.65 21.77
CA TYR A 245 -5.82 6.96 22.15
C TYR A 245 -4.82 6.06 21.43
N GLN A 246 -5.12 4.76 21.32
CA GLN A 246 -4.28 3.82 20.57
C GLN A 246 -4.28 4.11 19.07
N ILE A 247 -5.42 4.52 18.51
CA ILE A 247 -5.50 4.95 17.11
C ILE A 247 -4.59 6.15 16.89
N LYS A 248 -4.67 7.16 17.78
CA LYS A 248 -3.83 8.35 17.71
C LYS A 248 -2.34 7.99 17.80
N GLU A 249 -1.95 7.17 18.76
CA GLU A 249 -0.57 6.71 18.93
C GLU A 249 -0.07 5.94 17.69
N ALA A 250 -0.90 5.08 17.11
CA ALA A 250 -0.54 4.36 15.89
C ALA A 250 -0.37 5.29 14.68
N VAL A 251 -1.19 6.35 14.56
CA VAL A 251 -1.05 7.36 13.51
C VAL A 251 0.22 8.19 13.71
N GLU A 252 0.51 8.62 14.93
CA GLU A 252 1.71 9.40 15.26
C GLU A 252 2.98 8.58 14.97
N HIS A 253 3.03 7.33 15.42
CA HIS A 253 4.14 6.43 15.13
C HIS A 253 4.27 6.12 13.62
N MET A 254 3.14 5.96 12.90
CA MET A 254 3.17 5.86 11.43
C MET A 254 3.76 7.11 10.78
N CYS A 255 3.42 8.31 11.25
CA CYS A 255 3.98 9.55 10.72
C CYS A 255 5.50 9.61 10.95
N GLU A 256 5.96 9.28 12.16
CA GLU A 256 7.39 9.22 12.51
C GLU A 256 8.18 8.29 11.59
N ILE A 257 7.71 7.04 11.39
CA ILE A 257 8.43 6.09 10.54
C ILE A 257 8.42 6.47 9.06
N ILE A 258 7.37 7.16 8.59
CA ILE A 258 7.28 7.64 7.21
C ILE A 258 8.24 8.81 7.01
N ASN A 259 8.22 9.79 7.92
CA ASN A 259 9.10 10.95 7.84
C ASN A 259 10.59 10.56 7.93
N ALA A 260 10.92 9.50 8.67
CA ALA A 260 12.28 8.98 8.79
C ALA A 260 12.79 8.23 7.54
N LYS A 261 11.95 7.96 6.53
CA LYS A 261 12.42 7.36 5.27
C LYS A 261 13.08 8.40 4.39
N ASP A 262 14.20 8.06 3.77
CA ASP A 262 14.85 8.92 2.78
C ASP A 262 14.20 8.85 1.40
N ASN A 263 13.49 7.76 1.10
CA ASN A 263 12.93 7.51 -0.22
C ASN A 263 11.44 7.87 -0.30
N GLY A 264 11.09 8.86 -1.12
CA GLY A 264 9.71 9.31 -1.31
C GLY A 264 8.73 8.23 -1.81
N PHE A 265 9.17 7.25 -2.60
CA PHE A 265 8.31 6.13 -3.01
C PHE A 265 7.98 5.21 -1.82
N GLU A 266 8.91 5.02 -0.88
CA GLU A 266 8.63 4.29 0.37
C GLU A 266 7.63 5.05 1.23
N LYS A 267 7.80 6.37 1.37
CA LYS A 267 6.86 7.23 2.10
C LYS A 267 5.44 7.07 1.56
N ALA A 268 5.29 7.20 0.24
CA ALA A 268 4.00 7.11 -0.44
C ALA A 268 3.35 5.72 -0.31
N LEU A 269 4.12 4.64 -0.52
CA LEU A 269 3.63 3.27 -0.35
C LEU A 269 3.16 3.00 1.08
N LEU A 270 3.93 3.43 2.08
CA LEU A 270 3.57 3.26 3.49
C LEU A 270 2.32 4.05 3.85
N ALA A 271 2.21 5.30 3.40
CA ALA A 271 1.06 6.15 3.70
C ALA A 271 -0.25 5.50 3.24
N VAL A 272 -0.34 5.06 1.98
CA VAL A 272 -1.58 4.47 1.45
C VAL A 272 -1.97 3.19 2.18
N VAL A 273 -0.99 2.34 2.52
CA VAL A 273 -1.26 1.05 3.16
C VAL A 273 -1.55 1.19 4.66
N LEU A 274 -0.75 1.97 5.39
CA LEU A 274 -0.85 2.09 6.84
C LEU A 274 -2.06 2.93 7.28
N ILE A 275 -2.39 4.02 6.58
CA ILE A 275 -3.63 4.78 6.85
C ILE A 275 -4.84 3.86 6.65
N SER A 276 -4.83 3.06 5.58
CA SER A 276 -5.88 2.10 5.30
C SER A 276 -5.94 0.96 6.34
N TYR A 277 -4.80 0.55 6.91
CA TYR A 277 -4.75 -0.51 7.93
C TYR A 277 -5.19 -0.03 9.32
N ILE A 278 -4.77 1.18 9.72
CA ILE A 278 -5.10 1.79 11.02
C ILE A 278 -6.58 2.18 11.09
N GLN A 279 -7.18 2.63 9.96
CA GLN A 279 -8.55 3.15 9.89
C GLN A 279 -8.80 4.27 10.94
N PRO A 280 -8.08 5.40 10.89
CA PRO A 280 -8.18 6.45 11.90
C PRO A 280 -9.53 7.18 11.97
N PHE A 281 -10.29 7.20 10.89
CA PHE A 281 -11.54 7.95 10.74
C PHE A 281 -12.76 7.04 10.63
N GLU A 282 -13.95 7.60 10.81
CA GLU A 282 -15.23 6.87 10.71
C GLU A 282 -15.49 6.32 9.29
N ASP A 283 -15.12 7.08 8.26
CA ASP A 283 -15.10 6.68 6.85
C ASP A 283 -14.01 7.48 6.11
N GLY A 284 -13.75 7.21 4.83
CA GLY A 284 -12.82 7.98 4.01
C GLY A 284 -11.36 7.54 4.12
N ASN A 285 -11.01 6.63 5.04
CA ASN A 285 -9.64 6.20 5.31
C ASN A 285 -8.82 5.83 4.06
N LYS A 286 -9.39 5.02 3.17
CA LYS A 286 -8.71 4.55 1.95
C LYS A 286 -8.51 5.68 0.92
N ARG A 287 -9.48 6.60 0.81
CA ARG A 287 -9.38 7.82 -0.02
C ARG A 287 -8.31 8.75 0.53
N THR A 288 -8.28 8.95 1.85
CA THR A 288 -7.22 9.71 2.53
C THR A 288 -5.86 9.08 2.30
N GLY A 289 -5.72 7.77 2.42
CA GLY A 289 -4.46 7.06 2.15
C GLY A 289 -3.94 7.28 0.73
N ARG A 290 -4.79 7.17 -0.29
CA ARG A 290 -4.43 7.44 -1.69
C ARG A 290 -4.05 8.91 -1.91
N MET A 291 -4.80 9.83 -1.29
CA MET A 291 -4.55 11.26 -1.42
C MET A 291 -3.24 11.70 -0.75
N VAL A 292 -2.97 11.23 0.46
CA VAL A 292 -1.71 11.47 1.18
C VAL A 292 -0.52 10.87 0.42
N SER A 293 -0.68 9.65 -0.11
CA SER A 293 0.36 9.03 -0.95
C SER A 293 0.72 9.89 -2.16
N ASN A 294 -0.28 10.43 -2.88
CA ASN A 294 -0.02 11.36 -3.98
C ASN A 294 0.58 12.68 -3.52
N ALA A 295 0.19 13.21 -2.36
CA ALA A 295 0.80 14.41 -1.80
C ALA A 295 2.31 14.23 -1.55
N LEU A 296 2.71 13.08 -1.00
CA LEU A 296 4.11 12.73 -0.76
C LEU A 296 4.90 12.59 -2.07
N LEU A 297 4.31 11.96 -3.11
CA LEU A 297 4.94 11.87 -4.43
C LEU A 297 5.15 13.25 -5.06
N VAL A 298 4.14 14.12 -5.02
CA VAL A 298 4.22 15.48 -5.57
C VAL A 298 5.27 16.32 -4.85
N ALA A 299 5.32 16.24 -3.51
CA ALA A 299 6.32 16.96 -2.71
C ALA A 299 7.76 16.57 -3.09
N GLU A 300 7.97 15.34 -3.54
CA GLU A 300 9.26 14.79 -3.98
C GLU A 300 9.53 14.99 -5.49
N GLY A 301 8.66 15.72 -6.19
CA GLY A 301 8.76 15.99 -7.63
C GLY A 301 8.53 14.73 -8.48
N MET A 302 7.66 13.83 -8.03
CA MET A 302 7.28 12.59 -8.71
C MET A 302 5.87 12.69 -9.29
N CYS A 303 5.58 11.89 -10.33
CA CYS A 303 4.26 11.86 -10.95
C CYS A 303 3.22 11.30 -9.95
N PRO A 304 2.05 11.96 -9.77
CA PRO A 304 0.93 11.39 -9.04
C PRO A 304 0.40 10.10 -9.69
N LEU A 305 -0.23 9.24 -8.90
CA LEU A 305 -0.84 8.00 -9.34
C LEU A 305 -2.33 8.19 -9.58
N SER A 306 -2.83 7.73 -10.73
CA SER A 306 -4.27 7.72 -11.03
C SER A 306 -4.99 6.43 -10.63
N TYR A 307 -4.25 5.32 -10.52
CA TYR A 307 -4.78 3.95 -10.36
C TYR A 307 -5.73 3.50 -11.48
N ARG A 308 -5.89 4.27 -12.56
CA ARG A 308 -6.94 4.06 -13.58
C ARG A 308 -6.91 2.66 -14.19
N SER A 309 -5.70 2.14 -14.43
CA SER A 309 -5.48 0.83 -15.05
C SER A 309 -5.64 -0.35 -14.10
N VAL A 310 -5.81 -0.12 -12.78
CA VAL A 310 -5.91 -1.18 -11.77
C VAL A 310 -7.34 -1.73 -11.71
N ASP A 311 -7.50 -3.04 -11.69
CA ASP A 311 -8.79 -3.64 -11.38
C ASP A 311 -9.20 -3.38 -9.91
N SER A 312 -10.45 -2.99 -9.67
CA SER A 312 -10.89 -2.59 -8.32
C SER A 312 -10.93 -3.78 -7.35
N ILE A 313 -11.16 -4.99 -7.85
CA ILE A 313 -11.14 -6.22 -7.05
C ILE A 313 -9.70 -6.57 -6.70
N ASP A 314 -8.77 -6.47 -7.65
CA ASP A 314 -7.35 -6.73 -7.38
C ASP A 314 -6.76 -5.75 -6.36
N TYR A 315 -7.12 -4.46 -6.43
CA TYR A 315 -6.74 -3.48 -5.40
C TYR A 315 -7.28 -3.88 -4.02
N LYS A 316 -8.56 -4.26 -3.94
CA LYS A 316 -9.20 -4.68 -2.68
C LYS A 316 -8.54 -5.94 -2.12
N LYS A 317 -8.28 -6.95 -2.96
CA LYS A 317 -7.58 -8.18 -2.58
C LYS A 317 -6.18 -7.87 -2.07
N ALA A 318 -5.42 -7.02 -2.75
CA ALA A 318 -4.09 -6.62 -2.30
C ALA A 318 -4.12 -5.95 -0.92
N MET A 319 -5.09 -5.06 -0.67
CA MET A 319 -5.27 -4.48 0.65
C MET A 319 -5.70 -5.49 1.72
N LEU A 320 -6.58 -6.43 1.38
CA LEU A 320 -7.02 -7.49 2.29
C LEU A 320 -5.87 -8.42 2.67
N LEU A 321 -4.97 -8.75 1.74
CA LEU A 321 -3.74 -9.50 2.07
C LEU A 321 -2.89 -8.75 3.09
N PHE A 322 -2.80 -7.43 3.01
CA PHE A 322 -2.10 -6.66 4.03
C PHE A 322 -2.84 -6.67 5.38
N TYR A 323 -4.16 -6.57 5.38
CA TYR A 323 -4.95 -6.57 6.62
C TYR A 323 -4.87 -7.91 7.34
N GLU A 324 -5.04 -8.99 6.60
CA GLU A 324 -5.20 -10.33 7.14
C GLU A 324 -3.86 -11.06 7.30
N GLN A 325 -2.82 -10.71 6.53
CA GLN A 325 -1.54 -11.41 6.56
C GLN A 325 -0.34 -10.48 6.84
N ASN A 326 -0.56 -9.16 6.90
CA ASN A 326 0.51 -8.16 6.89
C ASN A 326 1.50 -8.34 5.71
N ASN A 327 1.00 -8.89 4.60
CA ASN A 327 1.75 -9.09 3.37
C ASN A 327 1.54 -7.90 2.43
N LEU A 328 2.64 -7.24 2.06
CA LEU A 328 2.68 -6.06 1.21
C LEU A 328 3.00 -6.40 -0.26
N ALA A 329 3.39 -7.64 -0.57
CA ALA A 329 3.95 -8.02 -1.88
C ALA A 329 3.04 -7.62 -3.06
N THR A 330 1.76 -8.02 -3.00
CA THR A 330 0.80 -7.70 -4.08
C THR A 330 0.55 -6.19 -4.19
N PHE A 331 0.35 -5.50 -3.07
CA PHE A 331 0.05 -4.06 -3.12
C PHE A 331 1.27 -3.26 -3.59
N LYS A 332 2.48 -3.62 -3.16
CA LYS A 332 3.74 -3.06 -3.67
C LYS A 332 3.85 -3.23 -5.18
N LYS A 333 3.49 -4.41 -5.71
CA LYS A 333 3.49 -4.65 -7.16
C LYS A 333 2.53 -3.70 -7.89
N ILE A 334 1.28 -3.59 -7.43
CA ILE A 334 0.31 -2.64 -7.99
C ILE A 334 0.87 -1.21 -7.94
N PHE A 335 1.41 -0.79 -6.79
CA PHE A 335 1.97 0.54 -6.61
C PHE A 335 3.11 0.82 -7.60
N PHE A 336 4.04 -0.11 -7.76
CA PHE A 336 5.15 -0.02 -8.70
C PHE A 336 4.67 0.09 -10.15
N GLU A 337 3.74 -0.78 -10.57
CA GLU A 337 3.14 -0.77 -11.91
C GLU A 337 2.38 0.55 -12.17
N GLN A 338 1.76 1.13 -11.14
CA GLN A 338 1.07 2.41 -11.28
C GLN A 338 2.01 3.61 -11.39
N ILE A 339 3.18 3.58 -10.76
CA ILE A 339 4.21 4.61 -10.96
C ILE A 339 4.64 4.59 -12.43
N GLU A 340 4.99 3.41 -12.93
CA GLU A 340 5.38 3.23 -14.33
C GLU A 340 4.26 3.66 -15.28
N PHE A 341 3.03 3.18 -15.07
CA PHE A 341 1.88 3.56 -15.87
C PHE A 341 1.70 5.09 -15.91
N SER A 342 1.82 5.76 -14.78
CA SER A 342 1.59 7.21 -14.70
C SER A 342 2.64 7.99 -15.48
N VAL A 343 3.93 7.68 -15.31
CA VAL A 343 5.03 8.31 -16.07
C VAL A 343 4.93 8.04 -17.57
N LYS A 344 4.47 6.84 -17.96
CA LYS A 344 4.35 6.45 -19.38
C LYS A 344 3.07 6.94 -20.05
N THR A 345 2.11 7.46 -19.31
CA THR A 345 0.78 7.86 -19.81
C THR A 345 0.53 9.36 -19.75
N TYR A 346 0.97 10.03 -18.70
CA TYR A 346 0.72 11.46 -18.47
C TYR A 346 1.97 12.28 -18.70
N PHE A 347 1.79 13.56 -19.07
CA PHE A 347 2.87 14.53 -19.23
C PHE A 347 3.97 14.01 -20.17
N ARG A 348 3.62 13.67 -21.41
CA ARG A 348 4.56 13.26 -22.47
C ARG A 348 4.48 14.16 -23.68
#